data_AF-Q0RE91-F1
#
_entry.id   AF-Q0RE91-F1
#
_cell.length_a   1.000
_cell.length_b   1.000
_cell.length_c   1.000
_cell.angle_alpha   90.00
_cell.angle_beta   90.00
_cell.angle_gamma   90.00
#
_symmetry.space_group_name_H-M   'P 1'
#
loop_
_entity.id
_entity.type
_entity.pdbx_description
1 polymer ?
#
loop_
_entity_poly.entity_id
_entity_poly.type
_entity_poly.pdbx_seq_one_letter_code
_entity_poly.pdbx_strand_id
1 'polypeptide(L)'
;MLLDLSSDELLSTTRAVRHRLDLARPVPWELIQECVELAVQAPTGRNRQRWHFVVVTDSERRRALADVFRRAVAAADPHASPLTRRDVERMNAHPESLARIGSGFRHLYDNIHRVPALIVPCVEGRTDGASVLAQAMTWGSILPAVWSFMLAARARGGWARCGRPRRRPSNARWPRCWASRTTG
;
A
#
# COMPACT_ATOMS: atom_id res chain seq x y z
N MET A 1 -20.55 0.53 -6.60
CA MET A 1 -21.17 1.54 -5.71
C MET A 1 -20.05 2.31 -5.03
N LEU A 2 -20.00 3.62 -5.20
CA LEU A 2 -19.02 4.48 -4.51
C LEU A 2 -19.46 4.69 -3.05
N LEU A 3 -18.49 4.70 -2.15
CA LEU A 3 -18.68 5.16 -0.78
C LEU A 3 -18.71 6.70 -0.77
N ASP A 4 -19.64 7.26 -0.02
CA ASP A 4 -19.67 8.68 0.29
C ASP A 4 -18.61 9.00 1.35
N LEU A 5 -17.40 9.33 0.89
CA LEU A 5 -16.25 9.68 1.72
C LEU A 5 -15.72 11.04 1.27
N SER A 6 -15.51 11.95 2.20
CA SER A 6 -14.71 13.16 1.95
C SER A 6 -13.24 12.82 1.67
N SER A 7 -12.48 13.75 1.08
CA SER A 7 -11.03 13.59 0.87
C SER A 7 -10.28 13.25 2.15
N ASP A 8 -10.64 13.91 3.26
CA ASP A 8 -10.05 13.67 4.57
C ASP A 8 -10.36 12.28 5.09
N GLU A 9 -11.60 11.80 4.92
CA GLU A 9 -11.99 10.44 5.31
C GLU A 9 -11.30 9.39 4.44
N LEU A 10 -11.17 9.64 3.14
CA LEU A 10 -10.49 8.75 2.22
C LEU A 10 -9.01 8.57 2.62
N LEU A 11 -8.29 9.68 2.82
CA LEU A 11 -6.88 9.68 3.21
C LEU A 11 -6.68 9.15 4.63
N SER A 12 -7.55 9.53 5.57
CA SER A 12 -7.42 9.15 6.97
C SER A 12 -7.94 7.74 7.28
N THR A 13 -8.62 7.06 6.37
CA THR A 13 -9.15 5.69 6.60
C THR A 13 -8.62 4.63 5.65
N THR A 14 -7.93 5.01 4.57
CA THR A 14 -7.19 4.06 3.75
C THR A 14 -6.03 3.49 4.56
N ARG A 15 -6.05 2.17 4.81
CA ARG A 15 -5.10 1.46 5.67
C ARG A 15 -4.68 0.14 5.00
N ALA A 16 -3.53 -0.38 5.39
CA ALA A 16 -3.15 -1.75 5.03
C ALA A 16 -4.07 -2.74 5.77
N VAL A 17 -5.08 -3.25 5.06
CA VAL A 17 -6.00 -4.25 5.60
C VAL A 17 -5.46 -5.63 5.27
N ARG A 18 -5.15 -6.43 6.31
CA ARG A 18 -4.62 -7.78 6.16
C ARG A 18 -5.57 -8.84 6.72
N HIS A 19 -6.06 -8.66 7.95
CA HIS A 19 -7.00 -9.59 8.60
C HIS A 19 -8.43 -9.56 8.05
N ARG A 20 -8.89 -8.42 7.51
CA ARG A 20 -10.30 -8.23 7.08
C ARG A 20 -10.48 -8.34 5.57
N LEU A 21 -9.57 -9.02 4.88
CA LEU A 21 -9.72 -9.32 3.46
C LEU A 21 -10.84 -10.35 3.31
N ASP A 22 -11.81 -10.04 2.45
CA ASP A 22 -12.84 -11.01 2.08
C ASP A 22 -12.25 -11.87 0.95
N LEU A 23 -11.67 -13.02 1.33
CA LEU A 23 -10.93 -13.89 0.41
C LEU A 23 -11.85 -14.63 -0.58
N ALA A 24 -13.16 -14.67 -0.32
CA ALA A 24 -14.14 -15.36 -1.15
C ALA A 24 -14.89 -14.40 -2.09
N ARG A 25 -14.91 -13.10 -1.78
CA ARG A 25 -15.64 -12.11 -2.59
C ARG A 25 -14.98 -11.97 -3.98
N PRO A 26 -15.72 -12.23 -5.07
CA PRO A 26 -15.19 -12.08 -6.42
C PRO A 26 -14.97 -10.62 -6.76
N VAL A 27 -13.94 -10.47 -7.57
CA VAL A 27 -13.34 -9.27 -8.12
C VAL A 27 -13.83 -8.74 -9.46
N PRO A 28 -14.83 -7.85 -9.62
CA PRO A 28 -15.19 -7.39 -10.96
C PRO A 28 -13.99 -6.77 -11.67
N TRP A 29 -13.76 -7.19 -12.91
CA TRP A 29 -12.63 -6.74 -13.71
C TRP A 29 -12.72 -5.24 -13.99
N GLU A 30 -13.93 -4.75 -14.25
CA GLU A 30 -14.24 -3.33 -14.52
C GLU A 30 -13.82 -2.46 -13.34
N LEU A 31 -14.01 -2.95 -12.11
CA LEU A 31 -13.59 -2.23 -10.91
C LEU A 31 -12.06 -2.10 -10.82
N ILE A 32 -11.31 -3.09 -11.29
CA ILE A 32 -9.85 -3.00 -11.37
C ILE A 32 -9.46 -1.97 -12.43
N GLN A 33 -10.09 -2.02 -13.61
CA GLN A 33 -9.82 -1.08 -14.70
C GLN A 33 -10.05 0.36 -14.28
N GLU A 34 -11.21 0.67 -13.69
CA GLU A 34 -11.52 2.02 -13.18
C GLU A 34 -10.50 2.50 -12.13
N CYS A 35 -9.97 1.59 -11.30
CA CYS A 35 -8.93 1.95 -10.34
C CYS A 35 -7.59 2.23 -11.02
N VAL A 36 -7.24 1.47 -12.07
CA VAL A 36 -6.03 1.71 -12.87
C VAL A 36 -6.14 3.01 -13.65
N GLU A 37 -7.28 3.32 -14.26
CA GLU A 37 -7.53 4.57 -14.99
C GLU A 37 -7.30 5.81 -14.11
N LEU A 38 -7.71 5.74 -12.85
CA LEU A 38 -7.42 6.78 -11.86
C LEU A 38 -5.96 6.76 -11.39
N ALA A 39 -5.36 5.58 -11.25
CA ALA A 39 -3.97 5.44 -10.83
C ALA A 39 -3.00 6.13 -11.80
N VAL A 40 -3.25 6.01 -13.10
CA VAL A 40 -2.37 6.57 -14.15
C VAL A 40 -2.49 8.09 -14.31
N GLN A 41 -3.40 8.75 -13.57
CA GLN A 41 -3.46 10.23 -13.50
C GLN A 41 -2.37 10.82 -12.59
N ALA A 42 -1.61 9.98 -11.89
CA ALA A 42 -0.50 10.45 -11.08
C ALA A 42 0.57 11.19 -11.93
N PRO A 43 1.34 12.11 -11.33
CA PRO A 43 2.43 12.77 -12.04
C PRO A 43 3.58 11.79 -12.35
N THR A 44 4.24 11.94 -13.50
CA THR A 44 5.48 11.20 -13.83
C THR A 44 6.61 12.09 -14.27
N GLY A 45 7.83 11.69 -13.94
CA GLY A 45 9.05 12.37 -14.38
C GLY A 45 9.13 12.42 -15.91
N ARG A 46 9.02 13.62 -16.47
CA ARG A 46 9.01 13.88 -17.93
C ARG A 46 7.87 13.17 -18.68
N ASN A 47 6.74 12.92 -18.02
CA ASN A 47 5.58 12.27 -18.61
C ASN A 47 5.87 10.88 -19.24
N ARG A 48 6.84 10.13 -18.71
CA ARG A 48 7.30 8.86 -19.34
C ARG A 48 6.33 7.70 -19.18
N GLN A 49 5.44 7.73 -18.19
CA GLN A 49 4.37 6.74 -17.97
C GLN A 49 4.82 5.26 -18.03
N ARG A 50 6.03 4.94 -17.54
CA ARG A 50 6.65 3.61 -17.59
C ARG A 50 6.09 2.59 -16.61
N TRP A 51 4.94 2.88 -16.01
CA TRP A 51 4.30 2.01 -15.05
C TRP A 51 3.42 0.97 -15.76
N HIS A 52 3.33 -0.20 -15.15
CA HIS A 52 2.47 -1.28 -15.59
C HIS A 52 1.76 -1.83 -14.36
N PHE A 53 0.48 -2.13 -14.47
CA PHE A 53 -0.29 -2.79 -13.41
C PHE A 53 -0.61 -4.21 -13.88
N VAL A 54 0.18 -5.18 -13.43
CA VAL A 54 -0.04 -6.59 -13.76
C VAL A 54 -1.07 -7.16 -12.81
N VAL A 55 -2.21 -7.58 -13.36
CA VAL A 55 -3.31 -8.15 -12.59
C VAL A 55 -3.29 -9.67 -12.69
N VAL A 56 -3.20 -10.35 -11.54
CA VAL A 56 -3.12 -11.81 -11.46
C VAL A 56 -4.36 -12.34 -10.75
N THR A 57 -5.27 -12.93 -11.52
CA THR A 57 -6.53 -13.54 -11.06
C THR A 57 -6.51 -15.07 -11.14
N ASP A 58 -5.74 -15.62 -12.10
CA ASP A 58 -5.56 -17.06 -12.26
C ASP A 58 -5.04 -17.72 -10.97
N SER A 59 -5.61 -18.86 -10.62
CA SER A 59 -5.37 -19.50 -9.32
C SER A 59 -3.96 -20.08 -9.20
N GLU A 60 -3.40 -20.65 -10.27
CA GLU A 60 -2.06 -21.22 -10.27
C GLU A 60 -1.01 -20.11 -10.23
N ARG A 61 -1.19 -19.05 -11.05
CA ARG A 61 -0.31 -17.88 -11.03
C ARG A 61 -0.35 -17.15 -9.69
N ARG A 62 -1.51 -17.06 -9.02
CA ARG A 62 -1.59 -16.50 -7.66
C ARG A 62 -0.81 -17.33 -6.64
N ARG A 63 -0.83 -18.66 -6.74
CA ARG A 63 -0.01 -19.55 -5.89
C ARG A 63 1.48 -19.35 -6.17
N ALA A 64 1.89 -19.34 -7.44
CA ALA A 64 3.28 -19.10 -7.82
C ALA A 64 3.78 -17.73 -7.33
N LEU A 65 2.96 -16.69 -7.47
CA LEU A 65 3.30 -15.34 -6.97
C LEU A 65 3.37 -15.30 -5.44
N ALA A 66 2.50 -16.03 -4.74
CA ALA A 66 2.58 -16.19 -3.28
C ALA A 66 3.92 -16.83 -2.86
N ASP A 67 4.39 -17.83 -3.58
CA ASP A 67 5.68 -18.47 -3.28
C ASP A 67 6.85 -17.54 -3.53
N VAL A 68 6.82 -16.74 -4.60
CA VAL A 68 7.80 -15.66 -4.83
C VAL A 68 7.79 -14.66 -3.67
N PHE A 69 6.61 -14.21 -3.24
CA PHE A 69 6.46 -13.31 -2.10
C PHE A 69 7.07 -13.89 -0.83
N ARG A 70 6.78 -15.17 -0.51
CA ARG A 70 7.32 -15.84 0.67
C ARG A 70 8.84 -15.98 0.64
N ARG A 71 9.41 -16.33 -0.52
CA ARG A 71 10.87 -16.39 -0.71
C ARG A 71 11.52 -15.02 -0.53
N ALA A 72 10.91 -13.97 -1.09
CA ALA A 72 11.42 -12.60 -0.93
C ALA A 72 11.41 -12.16 0.54
N VAL A 73 10.37 -12.49 1.30
CA VAL A 73 10.30 -12.22 2.74
C VAL A 73 11.36 -13.01 3.52
N ALA A 74 11.57 -14.29 3.18
CA ALA A 74 12.58 -15.13 3.84
C ALA A 74 14.03 -14.69 3.53
N ALA A 75 14.26 -14.14 2.34
CA ALA A 75 15.56 -13.63 1.92
C ALA A 75 15.85 -12.19 2.41
N ALA A 76 14.86 -11.51 3.01
CA ALA A 76 15.04 -10.15 3.48
C ALA A 76 16.03 -10.14 4.65
N ASP A 77 17.14 -9.41 4.49
CA ASP A 77 18.09 -9.18 5.57
C ASP A 77 17.46 -8.21 6.60
N PRO A 78 17.22 -8.66 7.85
CA PRO A 78 16.65 -7.81 8.90
C PRO A 78 17.57 -6.64 9.28
N HIS A 79 18.84 -6.67 8.88
CA HIS A 79 19.83 -5.63 9.14
C HIS A 79 20.08 -4.69 7.97
N ALA A 80 19.48 -4.93 6.79
CA ALA A 80 19.65 -4.06 5.63
C ALA A 80 19.10 -2.63 5.84
N SER A 81 18.18 -2.45 6.80
CA SER A 81 17.69 -1.14 7.23
C SER A 81 17.54 -1.13 8.76
N PRO A 82 18.61 -0.83 9.50
CA PRO A 82 18.58 -0.86 10.95
C PRO A 82 17.67 0.25 11.48
N LEU A 83 16.76 -0.10 12.39
CA LEU A 83 15.85 0.85 13.02
C LEU A 83 16.58 1.67 14.09
N THR A 84 16.39 2.98 14.07
CA THR A 84 16.84 3.83 15.18
C THR A 84 15.91 3.68 16.38
N ARG A 85 16.37 4.07 17.57
CA ARG A 85 15.52 4.17 18.77
C ARG A 85 14.24 4.99 18.51
N ARG A 86 14.37 6.12 17.79
CA ARG A 86 13.22 6.97 17.46
C ARG A 86 12.23 6.27 16.53
N ASP A 87 12.70 5.41 15.64
CA ASP A 87 11.81 4.63 14.77
C ASP A 87 10.99 3.63 15.59
N VAL A 88 11.64 2.91 16.49
CA VAL A 88 10.97 1.96 17.41
C VAL A 88 9.94 2.69 18.29
N GLU A 89 10.27 3.87 18.80
CA GLU A 89 9.33 4.70 19.57
C GLU A 89 8.11 5.12 18.73
N ARG A 90 8.32 5.58 17.48
CA ARG A 90 7.22 5.96 16.57
C ARG A 90 6.35 4.76 16.18
N MET A 91 6.96 3.62 15.91
CA MET A 91 6.25 2.38 15.56
C MET A 91 5.41 1.84 16.72
N ASN A 92 5.78 2.16 17.96
CA ASN A 92 5.07 1.79 19.19
C ASN A 92 4.28 2.94 19.84
N ALA A 93 4.02 4.04 19.11
CA ALA A 93 3.30 5.20 19.65
C ALA A 93 1.92 4.88 20.23
N HIS A 94 1.29 3.78 19.77
CA HIS A 94 0.16 3.17 20.45
C HIS A 94 0.53 1.76 20.94
N PRO A 95 0.13 1.38 22.17
CA PRO A 95 0.33 0.04 22.68
C PRO A 95 -0.15 -1.02 21.67
N GLU A 96 0.58 -2.13 21.58
CA GLU A 96 0.29 -3.27 20.70
C GLU A 96 0.38 -3.01 19.19
N SER A 97 0.79 -1.81 18.73
CA SER A 97 0.85 -1.51 17.27
C SER A 97 1.71 -2.51 16.51
N LEU A 98 2.92 -2.80 16.99
CA LEU A 98 3.82 -3.77 16.36
C LEU A 98 3.23 -5.19 16.37
N ALA A 99 2.63 -5.62 17.47
CA ALA A 99 1.99 -6.94 17.57
C ALA A 99 0.83 -7.09 16.57
N ARG A 100 0.03 -6.02 16.38
CA ARG A 100 -1.06 -6.00 15.39
C ARG A 100 -0.54 -5.99 13.95
N ILE A 101 0.54 -5.26 13.68
CA ILE A 101 1.21 -5.27 12.38
C ILE A 101 1.76 -6.66 12.08
N GLY A 102 2.46 -7.28 13.04
CA GLY A 102 3.05 -8.61 12.90
C GLY A 102 2.00 -9.69 12.67
N SER A 103 0.94 -9.72 13.49
CA SER A 103 -0.16 -10.67 13.30
C SER A 103 -0.88 -10.48 11.96
N GLY A 104 -1.11 -9.24 11.53
CA GLY A 104 -1.70 -8.95 10.23
C GLY A 104 -0.81 -9.38 9.08
N PHE A 105 0.50 -9.12 9.18
CA PHE A 105 1.47 -9.57 8.19
C PHE A 105 1.47 -11.10 8.08
N ARG A 106 1.50 -11.82 9.21
CA ARG A 106 1.46 -13.28 9.23
C ARG A 106 0.20 -13.83 8.58
N HIS A 107 -0.97 -13.27 8.91
CA HIS A 107 -2.23 -13.68 8.26
C HIS A 107 -2.19 -13.49 6.75
N LEU A 108 -1.68 -12.37 6.25
CA LEU A 108 -1.49 -12.16 4.81
C LEU A 108 -0.48 -13.15 4.23
N TYR A 109 0.66 -13.36 4.88
CA TYR A 109 1.70 -14.29 4.44
C TYR A 109 1.15 -15.70 4.22
N ASP A 110 0.32 -16.17 5.15
CA ASP A 110 -0.30 -17.49 5.08
C ASP A 110 -1.37 -17.54 3.97
N ASN A 111 -2.13 -16.46 3.77
CA ASN A 111 -3.34 -16.46 2.94
C ASN A 111 -3.24 -15.72 1.59
N ILE A 112 -2.09 -15.13 1.22
CA ILE A 112 -1.97 -14.27 0.03
C ILE A 112 -2.40 -14.96 -1.27
N HIS A 113 -2.10 -16.26 -1.41
CA HIS A 113 -2.52 -17.09 -2.54
C HIS A 113 -4.05 -17.21 -2.70
N ARG A 114 -4.82 -16.94 -1.63
CA ARG A 114 -6.29 -16.98 -1.63
C ARG A 114 -6.91 -15.66 -2.06
N VAL A 115 -6.16 -14.55 -2.06
CA VAL A 115 -6.67 -13.22 -2.42
C VAL A 115 -7.14 -13.23 -3.88
N PRO A 116 -8.39 -12.86 -4.19
CA PRO A 116 -9.04 -13.10 -5.50
C PRO A 116 -8.33 -12.42 -6.69
N ALA A 117 -7.68 -11.27 -6.47
CA ALA A 117 -6.76 -10.70 -7.44
C ALA A 117 -5.55 -10.08 -6.73
N LEU A 118 -4.37 -10.32 -7.28
CA LEU A 118 -3.12 -9.68 -6.88
C LEU A 118 -2.74 -8.66 -7.95
N ILE A 119 -2.55 -7.40 -7.55
CA ILE A 119 -2.15 -6.32 -8.44
C ILE A 119 -0.68 -6.03 -8.15
N VAL A 120 0.17 -6.21 -9.16
CA VAL A 120 1.61 -6.00 -9.07
C VAL A 120 1.96 -4.75 -9.89
N PRO A 121 2.27 -3.63 -9.23
CA PRO A 121 2.83 -2.46 -9.89
C PRO A 121 4.25 -2.76 -10.35
N CYS A 122 4.50 -2.55 -11.63
CA CYS A 122 5.78 -2.75 -12.29
C CYS A 122 6.24 -1.44 -12.92
N VAL A 123 7.55 -1.25 -13.04
CA VAL A 123 8.14 -0.12 -13.76
C VAL A 123 9.16 -0.64 -14.76
N GLU A 124 9.20 -0.06 -15.96
CA GLU A 124 10.18 -0.44 -16.98
C GLU A 124 11.60 0.00 -16.61
N GLY A 125 12.55 -0.90 -16.88
CA GLY A 125 13.97 -0.67 -16.69
C GLY A 125 14.47 -1.17 -15.33
N ARG A 126 15.80 -1.29 -15.24
CA ARG A 126 16.49 -1.68 -14.01
C ARG A 126 17.07 -0.46 -13.32
N THR A 127 16.96 -0.42 -12.00
CA THR A 127 17.54 0.65 -11.16
C THR A 127 18.83 0.22 -10.47
N ASP A 128 19.27 -1.02 -10.65
CA ASP A 128 20.51 -1.53 -10.07
C ASP A 128 21.71 -0.73 -10.56
N GLY A 129 22.53 -0.22 -9.63
CA GLY A 129 23.68 0.63 -9.95
C GLY A 129 23.32 1.99 -10.56
N ALA A 130 22.03 2.33 -10.72
CA ALA A 130 21.62 3.62 -11.25
C ALA A 130 21.91 4.75 -10.26
N SER A 131 22.10 5.97 -10.77
CA SER A 131 22.31 7.15 -9.93
C SER A 131 21.12 7.41 -9.01
N VAL A 132 21.36 8.05 -7.86
CA VAL A 132 20.31 8.45 -6.91
C VAL A 132 19.19 9.23 -7.61
N LEU A 133 19.53 10.12 -8.53
CA LEU A 133 18.56 10.88 -9.31
C LEU A 133 17.67 9.96 -10.16
N ALA A 134 18.27 9.01 -10.89
CA ALA A 134 17.51 8.08 -11.73
C ALA A 134 16.58 7.18 -10.89
N GLN A 135 17.05 6.69 -9.75
CA GLN A 135 16.23 5.92 -8.82
C GLN A 135 15.08 6.75 -8.26
N ALA A 136 15.36 7.96 -7.77
CA ALA A 136 14.36 8.87 -7.23
C ALA A 136 13.27 9.22 -8.27
N MET A 137 13.65 9.50 -9.51
CA MET A 137 12.70 9.76 -10.59
C MET A 137 11.82 8.54 -10.91
N THR A 138 12.40 7.33 -10.88
CA THR A 138 11.71 6.08 -11.21
C THR A 138 10.69 5.73 -10.12
N TRP A 139 11.16 5.61 -8.87
CA TRP A 139 10.31 5.26 -7.73
C TRP A 139 9.31 6.35 -7.38
N GLY A 140 9.73 7.62 -7.48
CA GLY A 140 8.87 8.78 -7.26
C GLY A 140 7.75 8.92 -8.29
N SER A 141 7.84 8.25 -9.44
CA SER A 141 6.74 8.18 -10.41
C SER A 141 5.74 7.07 -10.02
N ILE A 142 6.19 5.83 -9.80
CA ILE A 142 5.26 4.71 -9.58
C ILE A 142 4.52 4.75 -8.23
N LEU A 143 5.17 5.19 -7.15
CA LEU A 143 4.55 5.15 -5.81
C LEU A 143 3.28 6.02 -5.70
N PRO A 144 3.20 7.24 -6.24
CA PRO A 144 1.96 8.01 -6.32
C PRO A 144 0.83 7.32 -7.09
N ALA A 145 1.14 6.62 -8.19
CA ALA A 145 0.14 5.87 -8.96
C ALA A 145 -0.42 4.70 -8.13
N VAL A 146 0.45 3.97 -7.42
CA VAL A 146 0.05 2.90 -6.50
C VAL A 146 -0.83 3.44 -5.38
N TRP A 147 -0.50 4.59 -4.81
CA TRP A 147 -1.34 5.23 -3.79
C TRP A 147 -2.71 5.64 -4.35
N SER A 148 -2.74 6.22 -5.55
CA SER A 148 -3.97 6.59 -6.25
C SER A 148 -4.87 5.38 -6.52
N PHE A 149 -4.28 4.23 -6.90
CA PHE A 149 -4.99 2.96 -7.04
C PHE A 149 -5.65 2.54 -5.70
N MET A 150 -4.91 2.60 -4.59
CA MET A 150 -5.44 2.24 -3.26
C MET A 150 -6.60 3.13 -2.83
N LEU A 151 -6.52 4.43 -3.10
CA LEU A 151 -7.58 5.40 -2.83
C LEU A 151 -8.82 5.12 -3.71
N ALA A 152 -8.63 4.89 -5.01
CA ALA A 152 -9.71 4.55 -5.93
C ALA A 152 -10.43 3.26 -5.52
N ALA A 153 -9.67 2.24 -5.10
CA ALA A 153 -10.22 0.99 -4.58
C ALA A 153 -10.97 1.20 -3.27
N ARG A 154 -10.47 2.05 -2.36
CA ARG A 154 -11.16 2.40 -1.11
C ARG A 154 -12.47 3.12 -1.39
N ALA A 155 -12.48 4.11 -2.27
CA ALA A 155 -13.67 4.85 -2.65
C ALA A 155 -14.76 3.94 -3.21
N ARG A 156 -14.41 2.84 -3.88
CA ARG A 156 -15.36 1.86 -4.45
C ARG A 156 -15.78 0.74 -3.49
N GLY A 157 -15.55 0.92 -2.18
CA GLY A 157 -15.96 -0.03 -1.16
C GLY A 157 -14.92 -1.08 -0.80
N GLY A 158 -13.78 -1.10 -1.50
CA GLY A 158 -12.67 -2.02 -1.24
C GLY A 158 -13.03 -3.50 -1.39
N TRP A 159 -11.96 -4.30 -1.41
CA TRP A 159 -11.97 -5.75 -1.50
C TRP A 159 -12.01 -6.38 -0.10
N ALA A 160 -11.54 -5.61 0.89
CA ALA A 160 -11.71 -5.88 2.31
C ALA A 160 -13.03 -5.27 2.79
N ARG A 161 -13.76 -6.01 3.64
CA ARG A 161 -14.88 -5.48 4.41
C ARG A 161 -14.33 -4.55 5.50
N CYS A 162 -13.90 -3.35 5.10
CA CYS A 162 -13.52 -2.32 6.03
C CYS A 162 -14.80 -1.57 6.40
N GLY A 163 -15.38 -1.92 7.56
CA GLY A 163 -16.59 -1.29 8.10
C GLY A 163 -16.51 0.23 8.07
N ARG A 164 -17.68 0.89 8.11
CA ARG A 164 -17.80 2.36 8.16
C ARG A 164 -16.75 2.95 9.11
N PRO A 165 -16.12 4.09 8.76
CA PRO A 165 -15.17 4.74 9.65
C PRO A 165 -15.80 4.89 11.04
N ARG A 166 -15.23 4.24 12.07
CA ARG A 166 -15.46 4.73 13.42
C ARG A 166 -14.80 6.10 13.46
N ARG A 167 -15.59 7.17 13.56
CA ARG A 167 -15.10 8.54 13.77
C ARG A 167 -14.02 8.46 14.85
N ARG A 168 -12.81 8.90 14.53
CA ARG A 168 -11.79 9.13 15.57
C ARG A 168 -12.35 10.20 16.52
N PRO A 169 -12.21 10.05 17.84
CA PRO A 169 -12.43 11.17 18.75
C PRO A 169 -11.52 12.33 18.33
N SER A 170 -12.03 13.56 18.40
CA SER A 170 -11.37 14.81 17.98
C SER A 170 -10.03 15.12 18.66
N ASN A 171 -9.57 14.28 19.60
CA ASN A 171 -8.39 14.50 20.44
C ASN A 171 -7.13 13.71 20.02
N ALA A 172 -7.08 13.14 18.81
CA ALA A 172 -5.85 12.54 18.31
C ALA A 172 -4.81 13.64 17.96
N ARG A 173 -4.06 14.10 18.97
CA ARG A 173 -2.90 14.99 18.78
C ARG A 173 -1.88 14.28 17.89
N TRP A 174 -1.63 14.85 16.72
CA TRP A 174 -0.43 14.53 15.93
C TRP A 174 0.81 14.88 16.77
N PRO A 175 1.86 14.04 16.79
CA PRO A 175 3.16 14.46 17.31
C PRO A 175 3.59 15.69 16.49
N ARG A 176 3.78 16.83 17.17
CA ARG A 176 4.30 18.06 16.57
C ARG A 176 5.75 17.83 16.15
N CYS A 177 5.98 17.11 15.05
CA CYS A 177 7.32 16.88 14.50
C CYS A 177 7.63 17.74 13.26
N TRP A 178 6.68 18.54 12.78
CA TRP A 178 6.89 19.45 11.64
C TRP A 178 6.43 20.85 12.01
N ALA A 179 7.22 21.53 12.82
CA ALA A 179 7.19 22.97 12.99
C ALA A 179 8.57 23.40 13.48
N SER A 180 9.55 23.42 12.58
CA SER A 180 10.72 24.28 12.79
C SER A 180 10.21 25.71 12.78
N ARG A 181 10.11 26.33 13.97
CA ARG A 181 9.98 27.77 14.07
C ARG A 181 11.29 28.37 13.57
N THR A 182 11.31 28.83 12.35
CA THR A 182 12.20 29.92 11.97
C THR A 182 11.58 31.19 12.53
N THR A 183 12.11 31.64 13.67
CA THR A 183 11.85 32.97 14.23
C THR A 183 13.17 33.53 14.70
N GLY A 184 13.55 34.68 14.14
CA GLY A 184 14.59 35.59 14.64
C GLY A 184 15.96 35.34 14.07
#